data_AF-A0A7J9JJK4-F1
#
_entry.id   AF-A0A7J9JJK4-F1
#
_cell.length_a   1.000
_cell.length_b   1.000
_cell.length_c   1.000
_cell.angle_alpha   90.00
_cell.angle_beta   90.00
_cell.angle_gamma   90.00
#
_symmetry.space_group_name_H-M   'P 1'
#
loop_
_entity.id
_entity.type
_entity.pdbx_description
1 polymer ?
#
loop_
_entity_poly.entity_id
_entity_poly.type
_entity_poly.pdbx_seq_one_letter_code
_entity_poly.pdbx_strand_id
1 'polypeptide(L)'
;MVKSINFTGILSNKAEENPDFYNWNRVRVRYCDGASFAGEGQNEANKLYFRGQRIWLAAMEELMAKGMGNANQALLSGCSAGGLASILHCDEFKNLFPETTKVKCLSDAGLFLDATNVAGGHTLRDMYEGVVTLQCFFPQNLVSNVKTPMFLLNAAYDAWQVDQSLIPSLADPHGLWRACKTDRSHCNSSQIQFFQDFRNQMLDAVKIFSESNQNGLFINSCFAHCQSERKDTWYENDSPRIGNKGIAVSVGDWFFDRTAVKAIDCPYSCDKTCHDVILK
;
A
#
# COMPACT_ATOMS: atom_id res chain seq x y z
N MET A 1 20.06 -10.76 12.05
CA MET A 1 19.12 -11.02 10.94
C MET A 1 18.21 -12.18 11.31
N VAL A 2 16.89 -12.02 11.16
CA VAL A 2 15.94 -13.13 11.32
C VAL A 2 16.18 -14.15 10.20
N LYS A 3 16.46 -15.40 10.58
CA LYS A 3 16.79 -16.50 9.65
C LYS A 3 15.58 -17.03 8.87
N SER A 4 14.36 -16.85 9.39
CA SER A 4 13.10 -17.28 8.75
C SER A 4 12.04 -16.19 8.89
N ILE A 5 11.42 -15.79 7.77
CA ILE A 5 10.24 -14.91 7.80
C ILE A 5 9.01 -15.80 7.77
N ASN A 6 8.09 -15.60 8.72
CA ASN A 6 6.81 -16.29 8.68
C ASN A 6 5.92 -15.64 7.62
N PHE A 7 5.25 -16.45 6.80
CA PHE A 7 4.30 -15.97 5.81
C PHE A 7 2.89 -16.01 6.38
N THR A 8 2.23 -14.85 6.37
CA THR A 8 0.89 -14.62 6.93
C THR A 8 0.03 -13.84 5.94
N GLY A 9 -1.28 -13.72 6.20
CA GLY A 9 -2.21 -12.98 5.34
C GLY A 9 -2.20 -13.55 3.92
N ILE A 10 -2.05 -12.67 2.92
CA ILE A 10 -1.96 -13.04 1.49
C ILE A 10 -0.80 -14.01 1.16
N LEU A 11 0.21 -14.11 2.03
CA LEU A 11 1.31 -15.07 1.87
C LEU A 11 1.08 -16.36 2.67
N SER A 12 0.04 -16.48 3.49
CA SER A 12 -0.20 -17.72 4.24
C SER A 12 -0.41 -18.90 3.28
N ASN A 13 0.08 -20.07 3.66
CA ASN A 13 -0.08 -21.32 2.93
C ASN A 13 -1.28 -22.16 3.41
N LYS A 14 -2.10 -21.60 4.29
CA LYS A 14 -3.29 -22.24 4.84
C LYS A 14 -4.55 -21.71 4.16
N ALA A 15 -5.40 -22.60 3.66
CA ALA A 15 -6.62 -22.22 2.95
C ALA A 15 -7.60 -21.45 3.85
N GLU A 16 -7.65 -21.76 5.13
CA GLU A 16 -8.45 -21.07 6.14
C GLU A 16 -7.97 -19.64 6.47
N GLU A 17 -6.74 -19.28 6.08
CA GLU A 17 -6.19 -17.93 6.26
C GLU A 17 -6.05 -17.17 4.92
N ASN A 18 -6.02 -17.88 3.79
CA ASN A 18 -5.74 -17.32 2.47
C ASN A 18 -6.39 -18.16 1.35
N PRO A 19 -7.72 -18.11 1.21
CA PRO A 19 -8.50 -19.12 0.48
C PRO A 19 -8.13 -19.23 -1.00
N ASP A 20 -7.73 -18.12 -1.60
CA ASP A 20 -7.52 -17.99 -3.04
C ASP A 20 -6.04 -18.15 -3.44
N PHE A 21 -5.10 -17.81 -2.55
CA PHE A 21 -3.66 -17.81 -2.84
C PHE A 21 -2.84 -18.81 -2.00
N TYR A 22 -3.46 -19.60 -1.11
CA TYR A 22 -2.73 -20.50 -0.19
C TYR A 22 -1.81 -21.52 -0.87
N ASN A 23 -2.10 -21.92 -2.11
CA ASN A 23 -1.30 -22.91 -2.85
C ASN A 23 -0.35 -22.30 -3.89
N TRP A 24 -0.15 -20.98 -3.87
CA TRP A 24 0.73 -20.31 -4.81
C TRP A 24 2.21 -20.45 -4.41
N ASN A 25 3.11 -20.30 -5.38
CA ASN A 25 4.51 -20.00 -5.08
C ASN A 25 4.58 -18.61 -4.45
N ARG A 26 5.30 -18.49 -3.33
CA ARG A 26 5.38 -17.25 -2.54
C ARG A 26 6.83 -16.83 -2.40
N VAL A 27 7.08 -15.56 -2.67
CA VAL A 27 8.42 -14.98 -2.60
C VAL A 27 8.32 -13.64 -1.86
N ARG A 28 9.30 -13.36 -1.00
CA ARG A 28 9.45 -12.06 -0.35
C ARG A 28 10.83 -11.50 -0.66
N VAL A 29 10.87 -10.42 -1.44
CA VAL A 29 12.10 -9.65 -1.66
C VAL A 29 12.26 -8.70 -0.47
N ARG A 30 13.41 -8.77 0.22
CA ARG A 30 13.66 -7.94 1.41
C ARG A 30 14.01 -6.52 1.00
N TYR A 31 13.29 -5.55 1.56
CA TYR A 31 13.55 -4.14 1.35
C TYR A 31 14.86 -3.73 2.03
N CYS A 32 15.81 -3.20 1.24
CA CYS A 32 17.14 -2.84 1.74
C CYS A 32 17.80 -1.64 1.03
N ASP A 33 17.10 -1.01 0.10
CA ASP A 33 17.59 0.14 -0.68
C ASP A 33 17.14 1.50 -0.13
N GLY A 34 16.03 1.54 0.62
CA GLY A 34 15.50 2.79 1.19
C GLY A 34 14.77 3.69 0.21
N ALA A 35 14.49 3.22 -1.02
CA ALA A 35 13.84 3.99 -2.07
C ALA A 35 12.77 3.17 -2.83
N SER A 36 12.03 2.31 -2.14
CA SER A 36 10.96 1.48 -2.74
C SER A 36 11.38 0.66 -3.96
N PHE A 37 12.59 0.09 -3.94
CA PHE A 37 13.19 -0.61 -5.08
C PHE A 37 13.35 0.24 -6.34
N ALA A 38 13.33 1.56 -6.19
CA ALA A 38 13.60 2.53 -7.24
C ALA A 38 14.93 3.25 -7.01
N GLY A 39 15.34 4.02 -8.02
CA GLY A 39 16.50 4.90 -7.94
C GLY A 39 17.85 4.20 -8.06
N GLU A 40 18.85 5.00 -8.43
CA GLU A 40 20.24 4.60 -8.69
C GLU A 40 21.17 5.72 -8.21
N GLY A 41 21.26 5.90 -6.90
CA GLY A 41 21.96 7.01 -6.26
C GLY A 41 22.97 6.56 -5.22
N GLN A 42 23.87 7.45 -4.79
CA GLN A 42 24.79 7.17 -3.69
C GLN A 42 25.13 8.43 -2.90
N ASN A 43 25.46 8.24 -1.63
CA ASN A 43 26.10 9.24 -0.81
C ASN A 43 27.46 8.69 -0.38
N GLU A 44 28.51 9.04 -1.13
CA GLU A 44 29.87 8.54 -0.92
C GLU A 44 30.43 8.94 0.45
N ALA A 45 30.16 10.18 0.88
CA ALA A 45 30.63 10.69 2.17
C ALA A 45 30.12 9.84 3.34
N ASN A 46 28.87 9.37 3.26
CA ASN A 46 28.25 8.51 4.27
C ASN A 46 28.32 7.01 3.94
N LYS A 47 28.96 6.62 2.83
CA LYS A 47 29.03 5.24 2.33
C LYS A 47 27.65 4.58 2.17
N LEU A 48 26.66 5.35 1.74
CA LEU A 48 25.30 4.85 1.48
C LEU A 48 25.10 4.64 -0.02
N TYR A 49 24.50 3.50 -0.37
CA TYR A 49 24.19 3.13 -1.75
C TYR A 49 22.69 2.89 -1.87
N PHE A 50 22.04 3.68 -2.71
CA PHE A 50 20.62 3.56 -3.05
C PHE A 50 20.55 2.84 -4.40
N ARG A 51 20.34 1.53 -4.36
CA ARG A 51 20.43 0.62 -5.52
C ARG A 51 19.11 -0.09 -5.80
N GLY A 52 18.00 0.61 -5.56
CA GLY A 52 16.68 0.01 -5.62
C GLY A 52 16.43 -0.66 -6.97
N GLN A 53 16.65 0.07 -8.08
CA GLN A 53 16.39 -0.48 -9.43
C GLN A 53 17.31 -1.67 -9.74
N ARG A 54 18.60 -1.61 -9.39
CA ARG A 54 19.51 -2.75 -9.55
C ARG A 54 19.09 -3.97 -8.73
N ILE A 55 18.68 -3.76 -7.48
CA ILE A 55 18.21 -4.86 -6.62
C ILE A 55 16.94 -5.48 -7.21
N TRP A 56 16.00 -4.66 -7.68
CA TRP A 56 14.79 -5.11 -8.36
C TRP A 56 15.11 -5.99 -9.57
N LEU A 57 15.93 -5.47 -10.50
CA LEU A 57 16.30 -6.18 -11.73
C LEU A 57 16.99 -7.52 -11.43
N ALA A 58 17.97 -7.52 -10.52
CA ALA A 58 18.68 -8.74 -10.13
C ALA A 58 17.75 -9.77 -9.46
N ALA A 59 16.85 -9.33 -8.58
CA ALA A 59 15.87 -10.20 -7.95
C ALA A 59 14.90 -10.80 -8.98
N MET A 60 14.38 -9.99 -9.90
CA MET A 60 13.47 -10.47 -10.94
C MET A 60 14.16 -11.47 -11.87
N GLU A 61 15.38 -11.19 -12.32
CA GLU A 61 16.17 -12.10 -13.15
C GLU A 61 16.37 -13.47 -12.47
N GLU A 62 16.76 -13.48 -11.19
CA GLU A 62 16.96 -14.71 -10.43
C GLU A 62 15.64 -15.49 -10.26
N LEU A 63 14.54 -14.81 -9.94
CA LEU A 63 13.23 -15.46 -9.75
C LEU A 63 12.68 -16.04 -11.06
N MET A 64 12.84 -15.32 -12.17
CA MET A 64 12.49 -15.80 -13.50
C MET A 64 13.22 -17.10 -13.81
N ALA A 65 14.54 -17.15 -13.56
CA ALA A 65 15.36 -18.35 -13.75
C ALA A 65 14.99 -19.50 -12.79
N LYS A 66 14.49 -19.21 -11.58
CA LYS A 66 14.04 -20.22 -10.61
C LYS A 66 12.63 -20.78 -10.89
N GLY A 67 12.03 -20.42 -12.01
CA GLY A 67 10.78 -21.00 -12.48
C GLY A 67 9.59 -20.04 -12.46
N MET A 68 9.75 -18.80 -11.98
CA MET A 68 8.70 -17.78 -12.08
C MET A 68 8.32 -17.53 -13.56
N GLY A 69 9.28 -17.61 -14.48
CA GLY A 69 9.02 -17.42 -15.92
C GLY A 69 8.06 -18.45 -16.54
N ASN A 70 7.79 -19.56 -15.87
CA ASN A 70 6.83 -20.57 -16.31
C ASN A 70 5.42 -20.38 -15.73
N ALA A 71 5.19 -19.32 -14.96
CA ALA A 71 3.91 -19.09 -14.30
C ALA A 71 2.81 -18.73 -15.31
N ASN A 72 1.63 -19.34 -15.14
CA ASN A 72 0.42 -18.93 -15.86
C ASN A 72 -0.25 -17.69 -15.25
N GLN A 73 0.03 -17.43 -13.97
CA GLN A 73 -0.50 -16.30 -13.21
C GLN A 73 0.59 -15.75 -12.30
N ALA A 74 0.70 -14.42 -12.22
CA ALA A 74 1.63 -13.74 -11.33
C ALA A 74 0.95 -12.52 -10.69
N LEU A 75 1.26 -12.29 -9.41
CA LEU A 75 0.77 -11.15 -8.65
C LEU A 75 1.99 -10.46 -8.00
N LEU A 76 2.25 -9.22 -8.39
CA LEU A 76 3.20 -8.38 -7.66
C LEU A 76 2.46 -7.69 -6.51
N SER A 77 2.87 -7.96 -5.27
CA SER A 77 2.28 -7.30 -4.10
C SER A 77 3.35 -6.79 -3.14
N GLY A 78 2.96 -5.79 -2.36
CA GLY A 78 3.80 -5.22 -1.32
C GLY A 78 3.01 -4.26 -0.44
N CYS A 79 3.52 -4.05 0.77
CA CYS A 79 2.98 -3.05 1.68
C CYS A 79 3.88 -1.81 1.82
N SER A 80 3.29 -0.62 1.99
CA SER A 80 3.97 0.60 2.41
C SER A 80 4.96 1.04 1.33
N ALA A 81 6.25 1.17 1.65
CA ALA A 81 7.30 1.33 0.64
C ALA A 81 7.27 0.22 -0.43
N GLY A 82 6.91 -1.02 -0.07
CA GLY A 82 6.70 -2.12 -1.02
C GLY A 82 5.41 -2.00 -1.82
N GLY A 83 4.37 -1.36 -1.27
CA GLY A 83 3.13 -1.05 -2.01
C GLY A 83 3.40 0.03 -3.06
N LEU A 84 4.17 1.06 -2.70
CA LEU A 84 4.69 2.03 -3.66
C LEU A 84 5.56 1.34 -4.71
N ALA A 85 6.42 0.40 -4.33
CA ALA A 85 7.19 -0.40 -5.30
C ALA A 85 6.28 -1.18 -6.26
N SER A 86 5.18 -1.78 -5.78
CA SER A 86 4.18 -2.40 -6.66
C SER A 86 3.59 -1.40 -7.67
N ILE A 87 3.38 -0.14 -7.30
CA ILE A 87 2.92 0.91 -8.22
C ILE A 87 3.98 1.20 -9.27
N LEU A 88 5.22 1.46 -8.84
CA LEU A 88 6.33 1.89 -9.69
C LEU A 88 6.73 0.82 -10.71
N HIS A 89 6.76 -0.45 -10.29
CA HIS A 89 7.30 -1.55 -11.10
C HIS A 89 6.22 -2.43 -11.74
N CYS A 90 4.92 -2.11 -11.63
CA CYS A 90 3.86 -3.01 -12.11
C CYS A 90 3.99 -3.35 -13.60
N ASP A 91 4.19 -2.34 -14.44
CA ASP A 91 4.31 -2.53 -15.89
C ASP A 91 5.64 -3.21 -16.25
N GLU A 92 6.73 -2.89 -15.54
CA GLU A 92 8.01 -3.58 -15.68
C GLU A 92 7.86 -5.07 -15.36
N PHE A 93 7.15 -5.40 -14.28
CA PHE A 93 6.87 -6.78 -13.88
C PHE A 93 6.02 -7.52 -14.91
N LYS A 94 4.94 -6.92 -15.43
CA LYS A 94 4.13 -7.51 -16.51
C LYS A 94 4.97 -7.85 -17.75
N ASN A 95 5.90 -6.97 -18.11
CA ASN A 95 6.74 -7.13 -19.30
C ASN A 95 7.78 -8.26 -19.20
N LEU A 96 8.00 -8.82 -18.01
CA LEU A 96 8.84 -10.01 -17.84
C LEU A 96 8.16 -11.28 -18.37
N PHE A 97 6.84 -11.28 -18.49
CA PHE A 97 6.06 -12.47 -18.85
C PHE A 97 5.48 -12.36 -20.27
N PRO A 98 5.23 -13.50 -20.95
CA PRO A 98 4.47 -13.52 -22.20
C PRO A 98 3.05 -12.92 -22.03
N GLU A 99 2.45 -12.48 -23.13
CA GLU A 99 1.07 -11.93 -23.11
C GLU A 99 0.01 -12.95 -22.66
N THR A 100 0.30 -14.24 -22.75
CA THR A 100 -0.60 -15.30 -22.27
C THR A 100 -0.64 -15.43 -20.75
N THR A 101 0.35 -14.88 -20.03
CA THR A 101 0.40 -14.94 -18.56
C THR A 101 -0.48 -13.85 -17.97
N LYS A 102 -1.38 -14.23 -17.04
CA LYS A 102 -2.19 -13.26 -16.29
C LYS A 102 -1.32 -12.62 -15.21
N VAL A 103 -0.91 -11.37 -15.43
CA VAL A 103 -0.18 -10.58 -14.44
C VAL A 103 -1.05 -9.44 -13.95
N LYS A 104 -1.11 -9.27 -12.62
CA LYS A 104 -1.74 -8.12 -11.97
C LYS A 104 -0.88 -7.63 -10.80
N CYS A 105 -1.17 -6.45 -10.27
CA CYS A 105 -0.43 -5.90 -9.13
C CYS A 105 -1.37 -5.48 -7.99
N LEU A 106 -0.90 -5.60 -6.75
CA LEU A 106 -1.58 -5.15 -5.54
C LEU A 106 -0.67 -4.18 -4.79
N SER A 107 -1.14 -2.96 -4.61
CA SER A 107 -0.51 -1.99 -3.72
C SER A 107 -1.31 -1.90 -2.43
N ASP A 108 -0.73 -2.37 -1.33
CA ASP A 108 -1.28 -2.26 0.02
C ASP A 108 -0.61 -1.09 0.76
N ALA A 109 -1.39 -0.11 1.19
CA ALA A 109 -0.90 1.09 1.89
C ALA A 109 0.24 1.83 1.15
N GLY A 110 0.27 1.70 -0.18
CA GLY A 110 1.33 2.27 -1.04
C GLY A 110 0.97 3.61 -1.67
N LEU A 111 -0.31 4.00 -1.65
CA LEU A 111 -0.77 5.30 -2.13
C LEU A 111 -0.56 6.39 -1.07
N PHE A 112 0.65 6.92 -0.98
CA PHE A 112 0.96 8.09 -0.16
C PHE A 112 0.54 9.39 -0.85
N LEU A 113 -0.06 10.30 -0.10
CA LEU A 113 -0.43 11.61 -0.62
C LEU A 113 0.56 12.72 -0.29
N ASP A 114 0.73 13.67 -1.19
CA ASP A 114 1.37 14.95 -0.90
C ASP A 114 0.41 15.91 -0.17
N ALA A 115 0.04 15.55 1.05
CA ALA A 115 -0.95 16.26 1.85
C ALA A 115 -0.28 17.21 2.86
N THR A 116 -0.95 18.33 3.11
CA THR A 116 -0.55 19.32 4.11
C THR A 116 -0.72 18.76 5.53
N ASN A 117 0.27 19.01 6.39
CA ASN A 117 0.25 18.66 7.80
C ASN A 117 -0.58 19.65 8.63
N VAL A 118 -0.77 19.36 9.91
CA VAL A 118 -1.58 20.18 10.84
C VAL A 118 -1.02 21.60 11.09
N ALA A 119 0.22 21.87 10.69
CA ALA A 119 0.86 23.19 10.74
C ALA A 119 0.90 23.91 9.38
N GLY A 120 0.32 23.35 8.32
CA GLY A 120 0.31 23.95 6.99
C GLY A 120 1.51 23.62 6.09
N GLY A 121 2.45 22.77 6.54
CA GLY A 121 3.63 22.34 5.78
C GLY A 121 3.42 21.02 5.03
N HIS A 122 4.37 20.62 4.17
CA HIS A 122 4.31 19.37 3.41
C HIS A 122 5.38 18.37 3.90
N THR A 123 5.21 17.84 5.11
CA THR A 123 6.22 16.98 5.78
C THR A 123 6.78 15.89 4.89
N LEU A 124 5.92 15.15 4.18
CA LEU A 124 6.35 14.01 3.36
C LEU A 124 7.14 14.47 2.13
N ARG A 125 6.74 15.60 1.53
CA ARG A 125 7.48 16.24 0.43
C ARG A 125 8.86 16.68 0.91
N ASP A 126 8.92 17.34 2.07
CA ASP A 126 10.16 17.86 2.64
C ASP A 126 11.11 16.71 3.04
N MET A 127 10.57 15.62 3.62
CA MET A 127 11.34 14.43 3.96
C MET A 127 11.99 13.76 2.75
N TYR A 128 11.32 13.84 1.59
CA TYR A 128 11.78 13.26 0.33
C TYR A 128 12.17 14.32 -0.71
N GLU A 129 12.54 15.54 -0.30
CA GLU A 129 12.76 16.67 -1.22
C GLU A 129 13.73 16.30 -2.36
N GLY A 130 14.84 15.63 -2.04
CA GLY A 130 15.82 15.17 -3.03
C GLY A 130 15.30 14.12 -4.02
N VAL A 131 14.23 13.38 -3.66
CA VAL A 131 13.58 12.39 -4.53
C VAL A 131 12.42 13.04 -5.32
N VAL A 132 11.63 13.89 -4.66
CA VAL A 132 10.48 14.59 -5.25
C VAL A 132 10.92 15.60 -6.32
N THR A 133 12.06 16.25 -6.14
CA THR A 133 12.61 17.19 -7.14
C THR A 133 13.03 16.51 -8.45
N LEU A 134 13.25 15.19 -8.44
CA LEU A 134 13.73 14.42 -9.59
C LEU A 134 12.65 13.55 -10.26
N GLN A 135 11.52 13.28 -9.59
CA GLN A 135 10.49 12.35 -10.08
C GLN A 135 9.08 12.81 -9.72
N CYS A 136 8.08 12.35 -10.49
CA CYS A 136 6.68 12.32 -10.06
C CYS A 136 6.49 11.34 -8.87
N PHE A 137 7.26 11.51 -7.80
CA PHE A 137 7.46 10.53 -6.72
C PHE A 137 6.16 10.10 -6.06
N PHE A 138 5.23 11.04 -5.91
CA PHE A 138 3.96 10.74 -5.27
C PHE A 138 3.09 9.84 -6.17
N PRO A 139 2.67 8.67 -5.66
CA PRO A 139 1.90 7.70 -6.43
C PRO A 139 0.57 8.26 -6.95
N GLN A 140 0.00 9.28 -6.29
CA GLN A 140 -1.18 10.01 -6.78
C GLN A 140 -1.03 10.56 -8.22
N ASN A 141 0.20 10.85 -8.67
CA ASN A 141 0.49 11.41 -9.99
C ASN A 141 0.81 10.33 -11.04
N LEU A 142 0.98 9.08 -10.61
CA LEU A 142 1.49 7.98 -11.43
C LEU A 142 0.47 6.85 -11.58
N VAL A 143 -0.33 6.60 -10.55
CA VAL A 143 -1.15 5.39 -10.44
C VAL A 143 -2.16 5.24 -11.58
N SER A 144 -2.71 6.35 -12.08
CA SER A 144 -3.61 6.33 -13.25
C SER A 144 -2.93 6.05 -14.58
N ASN A 145 -1.59 6.12 -14.65
CA ASN A 145 -0.82 5.84 -15.85
C ASN A 145 -0.32 4.38 -15.92
N VAL A 146 -0.48 3.61 -14.84
CA VAL A 146 -0.15 2.18 -14.82
C VAL A 146 -1.10 1.44 -15.76
N LYS A 147 -0.56 0.72 -16.72
CA LYS A 147 -1.35 0.03 -17.76
C LYS A 147 -1.81 -1.35 -17.31
N THR A 148 -0.98 -2.04 -16.54
CA THR A 148 -1.25 -3.38 -16.01
C THR A 148 -2.35 -3.29 -14.94
N PRO A 149 -3.34 -4.20 -14.95
CA PRO A 149 -4.42 -4.17 -13.96
C PRO A 149 -3.88 -4.16 -12.53
N MET A 150 -4.31 -3.16 -11.75
CA MET A 150 -3.86 -2.95 -10.39
C MET A 150 -5.02 -2.90 -9.39
N PHE A 151 -4.78 -3.40 -8.19
CA PHE A 151 -5.67 -3.24 -7.05
C PHE A 151 -5.02 -2.32 -6.01
N LEU A 152 -5.75 -1.27 -5.60
CA LEU A 152 -5.34 -0.43 -4.48
C LEU A 152 -6.08 -0.87 -3.22
N LEU A 153 -5.33 -1.36 -2.25
CA LEU A 153 -5.79 -1.60 -0.89
C LEU A 153 -5.20 -0.51 -0.01
N ASN A 154 -5.99 0.46 0.41
CA ASN A 154 -5.49 1.57 1.20
C ASN A 154 -6.50 1.92 2.29
N ALA A 155 -6.06 2.16 3.52
CA ALA A 155 -6.92 2.80 4.49
C ALA A 155 -7.08 4.28 4.11
N ALA A 156 -8.30 4.82 4.16
CA ALA A 156 -8.56 6.24 3.90
C ALA A 156 -7.79 7.15 4.87
N TYR A 157 -7.50 6.62 6.07
CA TYR A 157 -6.73 7.30 7.11
C TYR A 157 -5.49 6.47 7.46
N ASP A 158 -4.61 6.26 6.47
CA ASP A 158 -3.39 5.48 6.62
C ASP A 158 -2.62 5.88 7.89
N ALA A 159 -2.47 4.93 8.82
CA ALA A 159 -1.98 5.23 10.16
C ALA A 159 -0.52 5.72 10.16
N TRP A 160 0.29 5.23 9.21
CA TRP A 160 1.66 5.71 9.05
C TRP A 160 1.67 7.15 8.55
N GLN A 161 0.87 7.46 7.53
CA GLN A 161 0.82 8.81 6.97
C GLN A 161 0.25 9.81 7.98
N VAL A 162 -0.78 9.43 8.74
CA VAL A 162 -1.29 10.23 9.87
C VAL A 162 -0.18 10.54 10.86
N ASP A 163 0.60 9.53 11.24
CA ASP A 163 1.60 9.67 12.30
C ASP A 163 2.86 10.44 11.87
N GLN A 164 3.36 10.13 10.67
CA GLN A 164 4.67 10.57 10.19
C GLN A 164 4.59 11.80 9.27
N SER A 165 3.48 11.99 8.57
CA SER A 165 3.32 13.10 7.61
C SER A 165 2.36 14.17 8.09
N LEU A 166 1.14 13.79 8.50
CA LEU A 166 0.07 14.74 8.79
C LEU A 166 0.23 15.37 10.18
N ILE A 167 0.63 14.57 11.17
CA ILE A 167 0.78 14.99 12.56
C ILE A 167 2.15 14.58 13.12
N PRO A 168 3.27 14.95 12.46
CA PRO A 168 4.60 14.73 13.04
C PRO A 168 4.76 15.61 14.28
N SER A 169 5.61 15.19 15.22
CA SER A 169 5.85 15.94 16.47
C SER A 169 6.29 17.39 16.23
N LEU A 170 6.98 17.67 15.13
CA LEU A 170 7.40 19.02 14.75
C LEU A 170 6.23 19.92 14.31
N ALA A 171 5.14 19.34 13.78
CA ALA A 171 3.95 20.09 13.37
C ALA A 171 2.92 20.24 14.51
N ASP A 172 3.08 19.54 15.64
CA ASP A 172 2.22 19.65 16.82
C ASP A 172 3.04 20.00 18.08
N PRO A 173 3.72 21.16 18.12
CA PRO A 173 4.61 21.52 19.24
C PRO A 173 3.88 21.70 20.58
N HIS A 174 2.57 21.97 20.55
CA HIS A 174 1.74 22.12 21.73
C HIS A 174 1.01 20.84 22.15
N GLY A 175 1.17 19.74 21.39
CA GLY A 175 0.57 18.45 21.72
C GLY A 175 -0.95 18.39 21.60
N LEU A 176 -1.55 19.27 20.79
CA LEU A 176 -3.01 19.37 20.60
C LEU A 176 -3.59 18.10 19.98
N TRP A 177 -2.79 17.36 19.22
CA TRP A 177 -3.20 16.14 18.53
C TRP A 177 -2.81 14.87 19.28
N ARG A 178 -2.00 14.96 20.34
CA ARG A 178 -1.45 13.78 21.04
C ARG A 178 -2.53 12.78 21.48
N ALA A 179 -3.60 13.28 22.11
CA ALA A 179 -4.72 12.44 22.56
C ALA A 179 -5.43 11.77 21.37
N CYS A 180 -5.84 12.57 20.39
CA CYS A 180 -6.48 12.12 19.14
C CYS A 180 -5.61 11.09 18.38
N LYS A 181 -4.29 11.30 18.32
CA LYS A 181 -3.30 10.43 17.66
C LYS A 181 -3.14 9.07 18.37
N THR A 182 -3.35 9.04 19.68
CA THR A 182 -3.26 7.80 20.47
C THR A 182 -4.59 7.06 20.50
N ASP A 183 -5.70 7.79 20.46
CA ASP A 183 -7.05 7.25 20.50
C ASP A 183 -7.99 8.23 19.79
N ARG A 184 -8.59 7.75 18.70
CA ARG A 184 -9.43 8.57 17.80
C ARG A 184 -10.74 9.02 18.45
N SER A 185 -11.16 8.39 19.54
CA SER A 185 -12.32 8.83 20.32
C SER A 185 -12.09 10.18 21.04
N HIS A 186 -10.83 10.58 21.23
CA HIS A 186 -10.47 11.87 21.82
C HIS A 186 -10.33 13.00 20.79
N CYS A 187 -10.53 12.73 19.50
CA CYS A 187 -10.49 13.77 18.48
C CYS A 187 -11.72 14.68 18.60
N ASN A 188 -11.50 16.00 18.60
CA ASN A 188 -12.60 16.95 18.49
C ASN A 188 -13.10 17.07 17.03
N SER A 189 -14.22 17.77 16.81
CA SER A 189 -14.84 17.89 15.48
C SER A 189 -13.90 18.49 14.42
N SER A 190 -13.03 19.44 14.77
CA SER A 190 -12.06 20.02 13.81
C SER A 190 -10.95 19.03 13.44
N GLN A 191 -10.50 18.20 14.39
CA GLN A 191 -9.50 17.16 14.14
C GLN A 191 -10.08 16.03 13.27
N ILE A 192 -11.33 15.66 13.52
CA ILE A 192 -12.06 14.73 12.66
C ILE A 192 -12.22 15.32 11.25
N GLN A 193 -12.60 16.59 11.13
CA GLN A 193 -12.76 17.24 9.82
C GLN A 193 -11.46 17.22 9.01
N PHE A 194 -10.32 17.50 9.63
CA PHE A 194 -9.02 17.40 8.98
C PHE A 194 -8.73 16.00 8.42
N PHE A 195 -9.06 14.94 9.16
CA PHE A 195 -8.95 13.57 8.64
C PHE A 195 -9.92 13.32 7.48
N GLN A 196 -11.14 13.88 7.53
CA GLN A 196 -12.08 13.78 6.41
C GLN A 196 -11.58 14.50 5.16
N ASP A 197 -10.94 15.65 5.31
CA ASP A 197 -10.36 16.40 4.20
C ASP A 197 -9.21 15.58 3.56
N PHE A 198 -8.38 14.92 4.38
CA PHE A 198 -7.36 13.99 3.89
C PHE A 198 -7.96 12.80 3.13
N ARG A 199 -9.02 12.18 3.67
CA ARG A 199 -9.76 11.11 2.96
C ARG A 199 -10.26 11.60 1.60
N ASN A 200 -10.86 12.78 1.54
CA ASN A 200 -11.41 13.32 0.29
C ASN A 200 -10.31 13.55 -0.75
N GLN A 201 -9.13 14.05 -0.33
CA GLN A 201 -7.96 14.14 -1.22
C GLN A 201 -7.54 12.77 -1.77
N MET A 202 -7.60 11.70 -0.96
CA MET A 202 -7.32 10.34 -1.45
C MET A 202 -8.32 9.90 -2.50
N LEU A 203 -9.62 10.13 -2.25
CA LEU A 203 -10.69 9.74 -3.17
C LEU A 203 -10.59 10.49 -4.50
N ASP A 204 -10.24 11.77 -4.45
CA ASP A 204 -10.00 12.57 -5.66
C ASP A 204 -8.79 12.04 -6.44
N ALA A 205 -7.70 11.68 -5.75
CA ALA A 205 -6.47 11.15 -6.37
C ALA A 205 -6.70 9.81 -7.11
N VAL A 206 -7.64 8.98 -6.65
CA VAL A 206 -7.94 7.67 -7.29
C VAL A 206 -9.10 7.73 -8.29
N LYS A 207 -9.72 8.89 -8.50
CA LYS A 207 -10.92 9.01 -9.34
C LYS A 207 -10.68 8.49 -10.76
N ILE A 208 -9.65 8.98 -11.44
CA ILE A 208 -9.30 8.55 -12.81
C ILE A 208 -8.89 7.08 -12.83
N PHE A 209 -8.08 6.65 -11.85
CA PHE A 209 -7.69 5.25 -11.70
C PHE A 209 -8.91 4.30 -11.60
N SER A 210 -9.96 4.75 -10.93
CA SER A 210 -11.17 3.99 -10.69
C SER A 210 -12.07 3.82 -11.92
N GLU A 211 -11.90 4.64 -12.97
CA GLU A 211 -12.70 4.58 -14.20
C GLU A 211 -12.47 3.28 -14.99
N SER A 212 -11.26 2.70 -14.91
CA SER A 212 -10.97 1.41 -15.54
C SER A 212 -11.64 0.26 -14.78
N ASN A 213 -12.46 -0.53 -15.47
CA ASN A 213 -13.07 -1.74 -14.92
C ASN A 213 -12.05 -2.87 -14.63
N GLN A 214 -10.84 -2.77 -15.18
CA GLN A 214 -9.77 -3.74 -14.91
C GLN A 214 -9.06 -3.49 -13.58
N ASN A 215 -9.11 -2.24 -13.09
CA ASN A 215 -8.52 -1.88 -11.81
C ASN A 215 -9.47 -2.23 -10.65
N GLY A 216 -8.90 -2.53 -9.48
CA GLY A 216 -9.65 -2.78 -8.26
C GLY A 216 -9.32 -1.75 -7.17
N LEU A 217 -10.27 -1.53 -6.26
CA LEU A 217 -10.11 -0.59 -5.17
C LEU A 217 -10.81 -1.12 -3.91
N PHE A 218 -10.12 -1.08 -2.78
CA PHE A 218 -10.70 -1.29 -1.45
C PHE A 218 -10.14 -0.22 -0.51
N ILE A 219 -10.92 0.84 -0.31
CA ILE A 219 -10.60 1.95 0.58
C ILE A 219 -11.51 1.92 1.79
N ASN A 220 -11.02 1.37 2.91
CA ASN A 220 -11.76 1.30 4.16
C ASN A 220 -11.57 2.56 5.02
N SER A 221 -12.44 2.75 6.01
CA SER A 221 -12.43 3.91 6.90
C SER A 221 -11.62 3.69 8.19
N CYS A 222 -10.77 2.68 8.22
CA CYS A 222 -9.94 2.34 9.38
C CYS A 222 -8.72 3.26 9.49
N PHE A 223 -8.15 3.35 10.69
CA PHE A 223 -6.80 3.86 10.89
C PHE A 223 -5.81 2.69 10.88
N ALA A 224 -5.41 2.24 9.70
CA ALA A 224 -4.57 1.06 9.53
C ALA A 224 -3.41 1.31 8.56
N HIS A 225 -2.40 0.44 8.61
CA HIS A 225 -1.28 0.39 7.68
C HIS A 225 -0.85 -1.07 7.49
N CYS A 226 -0.59 -1.51 6.26
CA CYS A 226 -0.32 -2.91 5.90
C CYS A 226 -1.40 -3.93 6.28
N GLN A 227 -2.42 -4.06 5.43
CA GLN A 227 -3.60 -4.88 5.75
C GLN A 227 -3.58 -6.26 5.09
N SER A 228 -2.79 -6.47 4.04
CA SER A 228 -2.76 -7.73 3.27
C SER A 228 -1.86 -8.81 3.88
N GLU A 229 -0.76 -8.43 4.54
CA GLU A 229 0.17 -9.40 5.14
C GLU A 229 -0.23 -9.84 6.55
N ARG A 230 -1.20 -9.17 7.19
CA ARG A 230 -1.64 -9.53 8.53
C ARG A 230 -2.88 -10.42 8.50
N LYS A 231 -2.91 -11.44 9.36
CA LYS A 231 -4.01 -12.40 9.42
C LYS A 231 -5.33 -11.74 9.83
N ASP A 232 -5.27 -10.90 10.87
CA ASP A 232 -6.40 -10.20 11.49
C ASP A 232 -7.12 -9.24 10.55
N THR A 233 -6.41 -8.63 9.60
CA THR A 233 -7.03 -7.74 8.61
C THR A 233 -7.32 -8.41 7.27
N TRP A 234 -6.61 -9.49 6.92
CA TRP A 234 -6.76 -10.12 5.61
C TRP A 234 -8.03 -10.99 5.48
N TYR A 235 -8.19 -11.99 6.37
CA TYR A 235 -9.22 -13.02 6.21
C TYR A 235 -9.80 -13.61 7.51
N GLU A 236 -9.46 -13.07 8.68
CA GLU A 236 -10.12 -13.49 9.93
C GLU A 236 -11.62 -13.14 9.94
N ASN A 237 -12.39 -13.80 10.80
CA ASN A 237 -13.84 -13.62 10.87
C ASN A 237 -14.25 -12.17 11.15
N ASP A 238 -13.51 -11.49 12.02
CA ASP A 238 -13.68 -10.10 12.43
C ASP A 238 -12.85 -9.10 11.61
N SER A 239 -12.20 -9.56 10.51
CA SER A 239 -11.44 -8.66 9.63
C SER A 239 -12.29 -7.50 9.09
N PRO A 240 -11.67 -6.35 8.73
CA PRO A 240 -12.36 -5.18 8.20
C PRO A 240 -13.15 -5.48 6.92
N ARG A 241 -14.36 -4.92 6.82
CA ARG A 241 -15.31 -5.17 5.74
C ARG A 241 -15.97 -3.89 5.25
N ILE A 242 -16.08 -3.78 3.93
CA ILE A 242 -16.95 -2.77 3.31
C ILE A 242 -18.22 -3.49 2.86
N GLY A 243 -19.35 -3.11 3.48
CA GLY A 243 -20.58 -3.88 3.37
C GLY A 243 -20.41 -5.28 3.96
N ASN A 244 -20.57 -6.33 3.15
CA ASN A 244 -20.40 -7.72 3.58
C ASN A 244 -19.10 -8.38 3.06
N LYS A 245 -18.21 -7.63 2.40
CA LYS A 245 -16.98 -8.18 1.80
C LYS A 245 -15.74 -7.72 2.55
N GLY A 246 -14.91 -8.69 2.93
CA GLY A 246 -13.58 -8.45 3.49
C GLY A 246 -12.51 -8.27 2.42
N ILE A 247 -11.28 -7.97 2.85
CA ILE A 247 -10.16 -7.65 1.97
C ILE A 247 -9.78 -8.85 1.08
N ALA A 248 -9.51 -10.04 1.65
CA ALA A 248 -9.06 -11.18 0.85
C ALA A 248 -10.06 -11.61 -0.23
N VAL A 249 -11.35 -11.60 0.11
CA VAL A 249 -12.44 -11.91 -0.84
C VAL A 249 -12.47 -10.89 -1.98
N SER A 250 -12.33 -9.60 -1.64
CA SER A 250 -12.33 -8.52 -2.62
C SER A 250 -11.14 -8.59 -3.58
N VAL A 251 -9.95 -8.88 -3.07
CA VAL A 251 -8.74 -9.07 -3.90
C VAL A 251 -8.87 -10.33 -4.76
N GLY A 252 -9.34 -11.44 -4.21
CA GLY A 252 -9.55 -12.68 -4.96
C GLY A 252 -10.59 -12.54 -6.07
N ASP A 253 -11.75 -11.95 -5.75
CA ASP A 253 -12.81 -11.65 -6.71
C ASP A 253 -12.29 -10.83 -7.89
N TRP A 254 -11.52 -9.78 -7.62
CA TRP A 254 -10.90 -8.96 -8.65
C TRP A 254 -9.80 -9.71 -9.41
N PHE A 255 -8.90 -10.42 -8.72
CA PHE A 255 -7.76 -11.06 -9.36
C PHE A 255 -8.21 -12.13 -10.36
N PHE A 256 -9.18 -12.96 -9.95
CA PHE A 256 -9.72 -14.03 -10.77
C PHE A 256 -10.85 -13.59 -11.72
N ASP A 257 -11.11 -12.29 -11.83
CA ASP A 257 -12.14 -11.70 -12.72
C ASP A 257 -13.55 -12.22 -12.41
N ARG A 258 -13.83 -12.56 -11.13
CA ARG A 258 -15.18 -12.98 -10.67
C ARG A 258 -16.13 -11.79 -10.63
N THR A 259 -15.65 -10.62 -10.18
CA THR A 259 -16.41 -9.38 -10.20
C THR A 259 -15.50 -8.15 -10.15
N ALA A 260 -15.97 -7.03 -10.67
CA ALA A 260 -15.31 -5.74 -10.50
C ALA A 260 -15.45 -5.26 -9.06
N VAL A 261 -14.38 -4.71 -8.49
CA VAL A 261 -14.34 -4.29 -7.09
C VAL A 261 -13.93 -2.82 -7.00
N LYS A 262 -14.87 -1.97 -6.63
CA LYS A 262 -14.69 -0.52 -6.39
C LYS A 262 -15.25 -0.17 -5.01
N ALA A 263 -14.70 -0.78 -3.96
CA ALA A 263 -15.19 -0.62 -2.60
C ALA A 263 -14.56 0.63 -1.98
N ILE A 264 -15.40 1.62 -1.66
CA ILE A 264 -15.03 2.82 -0.90
C ILE A 264 -15.99 2.90 0.27
N ASP A 265 -15.42 2.96 1.47
CA ASP A 265 -16.18 2.99 2.71
C ASP A 265 -16.67 4.39 3.07
N CYS A 266 -17.58 4.47 4.03
CA CYS A 266 -18.10 5.74 4.55
C CYS A 266 -17.04 6.52 5.37
N PRO A 267 -17.26 7.81 5.64
CA PRO A 267 -16.44 8.60 6.57
C PRO A 267 -16.37 7.99 7.99
N TYR A 268 -15.20 8.05 8.63
CA TYR A 268 -15.03 7.68 10.04
C TYR A 268 -16.03 8.48 10.92
N SER A 269 -16.67 7.88 11.91
CA SER A 269 -16.40 6.57 12.54
C SER A 269 -17.42 5.48 12.19
N CYS A 270 -17.85 5.40 10.93
CA CYS A 270 -18.98 4.55 10.55
C CYS A 270 -18.69 3.04 10.63
N ASP A 271 -17.49 2.60 10.20
CA ASP A 271 -17.14 1.18 10.15
C ASP A 271 -16.78 0.66 11.54
N LYS A 272 -17.49 -0.40 11.95
CA LYS A 272 -17.33 -1.05 13.27
C LYS A 272 -16.50 -2.33 13.18
N THR A 273 -16.07 -2.71 11.98
CA THR A 273 -15.20 -3.88 11.72
C THR A 273 -13.71 -3.50 11.67
N CYS A 274 -13.40 -2.21 11.79
CA CYS A 274 -12.03 -1.74 11.76
C CYS A 274 -11.18 -2.24 12.92
N HIS A 275 -10.01 -2.76 12.57
CA HIS A 275 -8.91 -3.00 13.49
C HIS A 275 -7.93 -1.84 13.33
N ASP A 276 -8.06 -0.80 14.16
CA ASP A 276 -7.15 0.35 14.10
C ASP A 276 -5.73 -0.09 14.49
N VAL A 277 -4.82 -0.05 13.53
CA VAL A 277 -3.41 -0.38 13.70
C VAL A 277 -2.65 0.90 14.01
N ILE A 278 -2.60 1.26 15.28
CA ILE A 278 -1.74 2.34 15.75
C ILE A 278 -0.30 1.82 15.76
N LEU A 279 0.50 2.26 14.80
CA LEU A 279 1.94 1.99 14.78
C LEU A 279 2.55 2.64 16.03
N LYS A 280 3.10 1.82 16.92
CA LYS A 280 3.86 2.26 18.11
C LYS A 280 5.35 2.29 17.81
#